data_AF-A0A7S0Q9X2-F1
#
_entry.id   AF-A0A7S0Q9X2-F1
#
_cell.length_a   1.000
_cell.length_b   1.000
_cell.length_c   1.000
_cell.angle_alpha   90.00
_cell.angle_beta   90.00
_cell.angle_gamma   90.00
#
_symmetry.space_group_name_H-M   'P 1'
#
loop_
_entity.id
_entity.type
_entity.pdbx_description
1 polymer ?
#
loop_
_entity_poly.entity_id
_entity_poly.type
_entity_poly.pdbx_seq_one_letter_code
_entity_poly.pdbx_strand_id
1 'polypeptide(L)'
;FVKDVMELSPDFRGYGQQDAQEFLKLLLTYLETRLAAVPPSQPARLRNLVQDQFRGSYAYCTTCLACSRTSQVHVSFYDLDLKVQGLGRLEECLADFFSKETLQGDNQYACAACDAKRDAERGIQLLQVPRVLNLQLMRFVFDVKSGSRKKVSQQVSFPHVLDLAPYVARPP
;
A
#
# COMPACT_ATOMS: atom_id res chain seq x y z
N PHE A 1 26.85 2.61 -0.96
CA PHE A 1 25.47 2.99 -0.59
C PHE A 1 24.96 4.17 -1.42
N VAL A 2 25.41 5.42 -1.19
CA VAL A 2 24.92 6.58 -1.97
C VAL A 2 25.12 6.40 -3.48
N LYS A 3 26.29 5.89 -3.90
CA LYS A 3 26.57 5.56 -5.30
C LYS A 3 25.62 4.48 -5.85
N ASP A 4 25.34 3.44 -5.07
CA ASP A 4 24.46 2.34 -5.48
C ASP A 4 22.99 2.80 -5.60
N VAL A 5 22.52 3.67 -4.69
CA VAL A 5 21.18 4.29 -4.78
C VAL A 5 21.08 5.21 -6.01
N MET A 6 22.14 5.99 -6.29
CA MET A 6 22.25 6.82 -7.49
C MET A 6 22.29 6.00 -8.79
N GLU A 7 22.76 4.75 -8.75
CA GLU A 7 22.70 3.83 -9.89
C GLU A 7 21.29 3.28 -10.10
N LEU A 8 20.55 3.02 -9.01
CA LEU A 8 19.18 2.49 -9.06
C LEU A 8 18.13 3.52 -9.51
N SER A 9 18.30 4.80 -9.17
CA SER A 9 17.43 5.87 -9.66
C SER A 9 18.24 7.14 -9.98
N PRO A 10 18.18 7.63 -11.24
CA PRO A 10 18.85 8.86 -11.65
C PRO A 10 18.42 10.10 -10.86
N ASP A 11 17.20 10.13 -10.32
CA ASP A 11 16.67 11.28 -9.58
C ASP A 11 17.41 11.50 -8.27
N PHE A 12 18.02 10.46 -7.71
CA PHE A 12 18.90 10.56 -6.54
C PHE A 12 20.33 11.01 -6.87
N ARG A 13 20.67 11.22 -8.16
CA ARG A 13 21.98 11.77 -8.59
C ARG A 13 22.03 13.27 -8.38
N GLY A 14 22.29 13.70 -7.15
CA GLY A 14 22.55 15.12 -6.86
C GLY A 14 22.41 15.49 -5.41
N TYR A 15 22.47 16.79 -5.14
CA TYR A 15 22.30 17.39 -3.81
C TYR A 15 20.91 18.01 -3.62
N GLY A 16 19.96 17.71 -4.52
CA GLY A 16 18.58 18.18 -4.43
C GLY A 16 17.78 17.45 -3.34
N GLN A 17 16.72 18.08 -2.84
CA GLN A 17 15.77 17.39 -1.96
C GLN A 17 15.00 16.33 -2.75
N GLN A 18 14.81 15.16 -2.12
CA GLN A 18 14.16 13.99 -2.72
C GLN A 18 13.00 13.51 -1.85
N ASP A 19 12.13 12.68 -2.42
CA ASP A 19 11.05 12.04 -1.68
C ASP A 19 11.61 10.91 -0.79
N ALA A 20 11.39 11.03 0.52
CA ALA A 20 11.86 10.05 1.51
C ALA A 20 11.18 8.68 1.34
N GLN A 21 9.96 8.63 0.82
CA GLN A 21 9.25 7.38 0.56
C GLN A 21 9.87 6.64 -0.63
N GLU A 22 10.16 7.37 -1.71
CA GLU A 22 10.83 6.79 -2.87
C GLU A 22 12.20 6.24 -2.47
N PHE A 23 12.95 7.00 -1.66
CA PHE A 23 14.21 6.53 -1.11
C PHE A 23 14.05 5.25 -0.28
N LEU A 24 13.04 5.17 0.60
CA LEU A 24 12.78 3.99 1.40
C LEU A 24 12.49 2.76 0.52
N LYS A 25 11.65 2.92 -0.51
CA LYS A 25 11.33 1.85 -1.47
C LYS A 25 12.58 1.34 -2.19
N LEU A 26 13.44 2.25 -2.66
CA LEU A 26 14.71 1.91 -3.29
C LEU A 26 15.67 1.21 -2.32
N LEU A 27 15.76 1.70 -1.08
CA LEU A 27 16.58 1.09 -0.04
C LEU A 27 16.13 -0.34 0.27
N LEU A 28 14.83 -0.58 0.48
CA LEU A 28 14.31 -1.92 0.75
C LEU A 28 14.56 -2.87 -0.43
N THR A 29 14.35 -2.40 -1.66
CA THR A 29 14.63 -3.17 -2.89
C THR A 29 16.12 -3.51 -3.01
N TYR A 30 16.99 -2.54 -2.72
CA TYR A 30 18.44 -2.76 -2.71
C TYR A 30 18.83 -3.81 -1.66
N LEU A 31 18.34 -3.66 -0.43
CA LEU A 31 18.63 -4.61 0.65
C LEU A 31 18.16 -6.02 0.29
N GLU A 32 16.96 -6.17 -0.26
CA GLU A 32 16.45 -7.48 -0.72
C GLU A 32 17.36 -8.10 -1.76
N THR A 33 17.77 -7.34 -2.76
CA THR A 33 18.64 -7.83 -3.83
C THR A 33 19.99 -8.31 -3.28
N ARG A 34 20.59 -7.52 -2.36
CA ARG A 34 21.88 -7.86 -1.74
C ARG A 34 21.78 -9.06 -0.81
N LEU A 35 20.69 -9.17 -0.06
CA LEU A 35 20.47 -10.26 0.89
C LEU A 35 20.11 -11.56 0.19
N ALA A 36 19.37 -11.51 -0.92
CA ALA A 36 19.08 -12.67 -1.74
C ALA A 36 20.35 -13.30 -2.33
N ALA A 37 21.39 -12.50 -2.60
CA ALA A 37 22.68 -12.96 -3.11
C ALA A 37 23.60 -13.58 -2.03
N VAL A 38 23.20 -13.59 -0.76
CA VAL A 38 24.00 -14.18 0.32
C VAL A 38 24.13 -15.70 0.11
N PRO A 39 25.34 -16.28 0.23
CA PRO A 39 25.55 -17.71 -0.01
C PRO A 39 24.69 -18.62 0.87
N PRO A 40 24.31 -19.82 0.39
CA PRO A 40 23.51 -20.78 1.16
C PRO A 40 24.17 -21.29 2.45
N SER A 41 25.48 -21.09 2.60
CA SER A 41 26.22 -21.40 3.83
C SER A 41 25.83 -20.51 5.02
N GLN A 42 25.21 -19.36 4.76
CA GLN A 42 24.71 -18.46 5.78
C GLN A 42 23.25 -18.78 6.16
N PRO A 43 22.76 -18.30 7.32
CA PRO A 43 21.39 -18.57 7.75
C PRO A 43 20.35 -18.13 6.71
N ALA A 44 19.43 -19.04 6.38
CA ALA A 44 18.40 -18.80 5.37
C ALA A 44 17.55 -17.53 5.63
N ARG A 45 17.32 -17.21 6.90
CA ARG A 45 16.61 -16.00 7.35
C ARG A 45 17.22 -14.69 6.84
N LEU A 46 18.53 -14.67 6.53
CA LEU A 46 19.16 -13.45 6.03
C LEU A 46 18.65 -13.10 4.63
N ARG A 47 18.40 -14.11 3.78
CA ARG A 47 17.92 -13.92 2.41
C ARG A 47 16.54 -13.30 2.32
N ASN A 48 15.70 -13.56 3.33
CA ASN A 48 14.32 -13.07 3.41
C ASN A 48 14.13 -11.98 4.47
N LEU A 49 15.21 -11.43 5.03
CA LEU A 49 15.10 -10.56 6.21
C LEU A 49 14.18 -9.35 5.97
N VAL A 50 14.29 -8.70 4.81
CA VAL A 50 13.47 -7.53 4.50
C VAL A 50 12.00 -7.93 4.35
N GLN A 51 11.76 -9.04 3.64
CA GLN A 51 10.43 -9.60 3.47
C GLN A 51 9.80 -9.99 4.82
N ASP A 52 10.57 -10.67 5.68
CA ASP A 52 10.10 -11.14 6.99
C ASP A 52 9.78 -10.01 7.97
N GLN A 53 10.40 -8.84 7.79
CA GLN A 53 10.17 -7.65 8.64
C GLN A 53 9.10 -6.72 8.07
N PHE A 54 9.17 -6.38 6.78
CA PHE A 54 8.44 -5.25 6.21
C PHE A 54 7.33 -5.65 5.23
N ARG A 55 7.33 -6.88 4.69
CA ARG A 55 6.34 -7.28 3.69
C ARG A 55 5.02 -7.67 4.35
N GLY A 56 3.98 -6.90 4.04
CA GLY A 56 2.60 -7.28 4.28
C GLY A 56 1.92 -7.80 3.01
N SER A 57 0.67 -8.24 3.14
CA SER A 57 -0.18 -8.52 1.99
C SER A 57 -1.64 -8.17 2.25
N TYR A 58 -2.35 -7.76 1.19
CA TYR A 58 -3.79 -7.55 1.17
C TYR A 58 -4.38 -8.15 -0.11
N ALA A 59 -5.70 -8.30 -0.16
CA ALA A 59 -6.43 -8.64 -1.37
C ALA A 59 -7.40 -7.53 -1.76
N TYR A 60 -7.42 -7.18 -3.04
CA TYR A 60 -8.57 -6.48 -3.62
C TYR A 60 -9.70 -7.47 -3.80
N CYS A 61 -10.79 -7.27 -3.07
CA CYS A 61 -11.97 -8.11 -3.10
C CYS A 61 -13.07 -7.41 -3.89
N THR A 62 -13.55 -8.03 -4.97
CA THR A 62 -14.70 -7.53 -5.74
C THR A 62 -15.84 -8.54 -5.67
N THR A 63 -16.93 -8.15 -5.01
CA THR A 63 -18.12 -8.98 -4.79
C THR A 63 -19.26 -8.52 -5.70
N CYS A 64 -19.69 -9.39 -6.61
CA CYS A 64 -20.84 -9.13 -7.47
C CYS A 64 -22.13 -9.05 -6.64
N LEU A 65 -22.92 -7.99 -6.80
CA LEU A 65 -24.16 -7.82 -6.04
C LEU A 65 -25.32 -8.69 -6.57
N ALA A 66 -25.21 -9.24 -7.78
CA ALA A 66 -26.23 -10.09 -8.38
C ALA A 66 -26.10 -11.57 -7.98
N CYS A 67 -24.88 -12.10 -7.91
CA CYS A 67 -24.62 -13.53 -7.63
C CYS A 67 -23.79 -13.78 -6.37
N SER A 68 -23.41 -12.73 -5.65
CA SER A 68 -22.62 -12.78 -4.40
C SER A 68 -21.24 -13.43 -4.51
N ARG A 69 -20.77 -13.76 -5.72
CA ARG A 69 -19.42 -14.29 -5.91
C ARG A 69 -18.38 -13.19 -5.71
N THR A 70 -17.37 -13.48 -4.92
CA THR A 70 -16.21 -12.61 -4.70
C THR A 70 -15.02 -13.09 -5.53
N SER A 71 -14.37 -12.15 -6.20
CA SER A 71 -13.06 -12.32 -6.83
C SER A 71 -12.00 -11.61 -6.00
N GLN A 72 -10.80 -12.20 -5.91
CA GLN A 72 -9.69 -11.67 -5.10
C GLN A 72 -8.43 -11.54 -5.93
N VAL A 73 -7.75 -10.40 -5.81
CA VAL A 73 -6.42 -10.16 -6.37
C VAL A 73 -5.46 -9.89 -5.22
N HIS A 74 -4.49 -10.77 -5.02
CA HIS A 74 -3.53 -10.70 -3.92
C HIS A 74 -2.37 -9.77 -4.29
N VAL A 75 -2.00 -8.89 -3.35
CA VAL A 75 -0.94 -7.90 -3.52
C VAL A 75 -0.04 -7.91 -2.30
N SER A 76 1.27 -7.94 -2.52
CA SER A 76 2.26 -7.70 -1.47
C SER A 76 2.60 -6.21 -1.38
N PHE A 77 2.84 -5.71 -0.19
CA PHE A 77 3.19 -4.31 0.04
C PHE A 77 4.30 -4.16 1.08
N TYR A 78 5.02 -3.04 1.02
CA TYR A 78 6.02 -2.62 2.02
C TYR A 78 5.61 -1.34 2.77
N ASP A 79 4.61 -0.65 2.24
CA ASP A 79 4.00 0.55 2.79
C ASP A 79 2.52 0.63 2.37
N LEU A 80 1.72 1.36 3.16
CA LEU A 80 0.36 1.74 2.81
C LEU A 80 0.29 3.25 2.56
N ASP A 81 -0.19 3.64 1.38
CA ASP A 81 -0.36 5.03 0.99
C ASP A 81 -1.72 5.56 1.48
N LEU A 82 -1.69 6.33 2.56
CA LEU A 82 -2.87 6.85 3.23
C LEU A 82 -3.18 8.27 2.75
N LYS A 83 -4.41 8.47 2.27
CA LYS A 83 -4.95 9.81 2.04
C LYS A 83 -5.11 10.52 3.39
N VAL A 84 -4.79 11.82 3.42
CA VAL A 84 -4.88 12.63 4.64
C VAL A 84 -5.67 13.93 4.46
N GLN A 85 -6.07 14.26 3.23
CA GLN A 85 -6.82 15.48 2.97
C GLN A 85 -8.23 15.35 3.56
N GLY A 86 -8.55 16.19 4.55
CA GLY A 86 -9.85 16.16 5.21
C GLY A 86 -9.98 15.11 6.31
N LEU A 87 -8.91 14.37 6.64
CA LEU A 87 -8.89 13.33 7.67
C LEU A 87 -7.92 13.74 8.79
N GLY A 88 -8.42 13.83 10.02
CA GLY A 88 -7.67 14.39 11.16
C GLY A 88 -6.97 13.35 12.01
N ARG A 89 -7.36 12.07 11.87
CA ARG A 89 -6.83 10.96 12.67
C ARG A 89 -6.37 9.82 11.77
N LEU A 90 -5.29 9.13 12.18
CA LEU A 90 -4.74 8.01 11.43
C LEU A 90 -5.77 6.89 11.19
N GLU A 91 -6.64 6.67 12.18
CA GLU A 91 -7.73 5.69 12.13
C GLU A 91 -8.76 6.04 11.06
N GLU A 92 -9.02 7.33 10.82
CA GLU A 92 -9.89 7.80 9.73
C GLU A 92 -9.23 7.55 8.37
N CYS A 93 -7.92 7.79 8.26
CA CYS A 93 -7.17 7.51 7.04
C CYS A 93 -7.15 6.01 6.69
N LEU A 94 -7.04 5.14 7.71
CA LEU A 94 -7.13 3.69 7.53
C LEU A 94 -8.55 3.25 7.17
N ALA A 95 -9.57 3.81 7.83
CA ALA A 95 -10.96 3.54 7.49
C ALA A 95 -11.29 3.95 6.04
N ASP A 96 -10.77 5.08 5.56
CA ASP A 96 -10.87 5.49 4.15
C ASP A 96 -10.13 4.51 3.23
N PHE A 97 -8.90 4.12 3.57
CA PHE A 97 -8.10 3.18 2.78
C PHE A 97 -8.78 1.81 2.61
N PHE A 98 -9.40 1.29 3.68
CA PHE A 98 -10.12 0.01 3.67
C PHE A 98 -11.62 0.14 3.34
N SER A 99 -12.08 1.34 2.99
CA SER A 99 -13.47 1.54 2.60
C SER A 99 -13.81 0.77 1.33
N LYS A 100 -15.08 0.38 1.21
CA LYS A 100 -15.60 -0.22 -0.01
C LYS A 100 -16.13 0.85 -0.94
N GLU A 101 -15.92 0.66 -2.23
CA GLU A 101 -16.54 1.43 -3.29
C GLU A 101 -17.55 0.58 -4.05
N THR A 102 -18.61 1.23 -4.55
CA THR A 102 -19.61 0.59 -5.40
C THR A 102 -19.28 0.83 -6.87
N LEU A 103 -19.06 -0.26 -7.60
CA LEU A 103 -18.90 -0.30 -9.05
C LEU A 103 -20.28 -0.37 -9.69
N GLN A 104 -20.74 0.72 -10.32
CA GLN A 104 -22.07 0.84 -10.91
C GLN A 104 -22.05 1.76 -12.15
N GLY A 105 -23.13 1.73 -12.94
CA GLY A 105 -23.23 2.52 -14.18
C GLY A 105 -22.13 2.16 -15.18
N ASP A 106 -21.40 3.15 -15.70
CA ASP A 106 -20.31 2.92 -16.66
C ASP A 106 -19.14 2.10 -16.07
N ASN A 107 -19.00 2.08 -14.73
CA ASN A 107 -17.94 1.39 -14.00
C ASN A 107 -18.32 -0.03 -13.54
N GLN A 108 -19.38 -0.62 -14.09
CA GLN A 108 -19.81 -1.98 -13.72
C GLN A 108 -18.73 -3.05 -13.89
N TYR A 109 -18.73 -4.01 -12.96
CA TYR A 109 -17.82 -5.15 -12.94
C TYR A 109 -18.25 -6.23 -13.94
N ALA A 110 -17.33 -6.71 -14.77
CA ALA A 110 -17.56 -7.85 -15.65
C ALA A 110 -17.50 -9.15 -14.85
N CYS A 111 -18.66 -9.68 -14.45
CA CYS A 111 -18.74 -10.88 -13.62
C CYS A 111 -18.69 -12.14 -14.50
N ALA A 112 -17.62 -12.92 -14.38
CA ALA A 112 -17.45 -14.17 -15.12
C ALA A 112 -18.52 -15.23 -14.81
N ALA A 113 -19.09 -15.23 -13.60
CA ALA A 113 -20.14 -16.18 -13.22
C ALA A 113 -21.52 -15.80 -13.79
N CYS A 114 -21.77 -14.50 -13.98
CA CYS A 114 -23.01 -14.02 -14.58
C CYS A 114 -22.91 -13.85 -16.11
N ASP A 115 -21.70 -13.94 -16.65
CA ASP A 115 -21.35 -13.61 -18.03
C ASP A 115 -21.90 -12.24 -18.48
N ALA A 116 -21.83 -11.24 -17.59
CA ALA A 116 -22.41 -9.92 -17.79
C ALA A 116 -21.76 -8.85 -16.92
N LYS A 117 -21.90 -7.57 -17.32
CA LYS A 117 -21.61 -6.42 -16.47
C LYS A 117 -22.65 -6.32 -15.34
N ARG A 118 -22.19 -6.21 -14.10
CA ARG A 118 -23.02 -6.16 -12.90
C ARG A 118 -22.49 -5.11 -11.92
N ASP A 119 -23.40 -4.61 -11.11
CA ASP A 119 -23.00 -3.82 -9.95
C ASP A 119 -22.23 -4.71 -8.96
N ALA A 120 -21.20 -4.15 -8.35
CA ALA A 120 -20.33 -4.87 -7.42
C ALA A 120 -19.82 -3.95 -6.32
N GLU A 121 -19.46 -4.52 -5.18
CA GLU A 121 -18.66 -3.84 -4.17
C GLU A 121 -17.19 -4.23 -4.34
N ARG A 122 -16.29 -3.24 -4.38
CA ARG A 122 -14.84 -3.47 -4.36
C ARG A 122 -14.24 -2.87 -3.10
N GLY A 123 -13.32 -3.58 -2.47
CA GLY A 123 -12.61 -3.09 -1.28
C GLY A 123 -11.29 -3.82 -1.07
N ILE A 124 -10.53 -3.39 -0.06
CA ILE A 124 -9.27 -4.00 0.34
C ILE A 124 -9.48 -4.81 1.62
N GLN A 125 -8.89 -6.00 1.67
CA GLN A 125 -8.88 -6.84 2.87
C GLN A 125 -7.44 -7.18 3.24
N LEU A 126 -7.02 -6.82 4.46
CA LEU A 126 -5.65 -7.07 4.93
C LEU A 126 -5.48 -8.55 5.23
N LEU A 127 -4.51 -9.22 4.60
CA LEU A 127 -4.29 -10.67 4.76
C LEU A 127 -3.16 -10.95 5.75
N GLN A 128 -2.07 -10.20 5.65
CA GLN A 128 -0.91 -10.32 6.51
C GLN A 128 -0.42 -8.93 6.90
N VAL A 129 -0.31 -8.71 8.21
CA VAL A 129 0.31 -7.51 8.79
C VAL A 129 1.82 -7.75 8.92
N PRO A 130 2.69 -6.86 8.43
CA PRO A 130 4.14 -6.99 8.62
C PRO A 130 4.53 -6.72 10.08
N ARG A 131 5.73 -7.15 10.47
CA ARG A 131 6.28 -6.84 11.81
C ARG A 131 6.56 -5.35 11.97
N VAL A 132 7.01 -4.72 10.89
CA VAL A 132 7.23 -3.28 10.80
C VAL A 132 6.35 -2.75 9.67
N LEU A 133 5.31 -2.02 10.05
CA LEU A 133 4.36 -1.41 9.12
C LEU A 133 4.77 0.03 8.81
N ASN A 134 5.05 0.31 7.53
CA ASN A 134 5.24 1.67 7.06
C ASN A 134 3.90 2.25 6.59
N LEU A 135 3.53 3.42 7.13
CA LEU A 135 2.34 4.15 6.73
C LEU A 135 2.79 5.47 6.09
N GLN A 136 2.60 5.59 4.78
CA GLN A 136 2.92 6.81 4.06
C GLN A 136 1.72 7.75 4.11
N LEU A 137 1.91 8.95 4.64
CA LEU A 137 0.89 10.00 4.59
C LEU A 137 1.02 10.78 3.29
N MET A 138 0.06 10.60 2.37
CA MET A 138 0.04 11.24 1.05
C MET A 138 -0.28 12.73 1.15
N ARG A 139 0.69 13.52 1.62
CA ARG A 139 0.53 14.95 1.88
C ARG A 139 0.65 15.83 0.65
N PHE A 140 1.15 15.32 -0.47
CA PHE A 140 1.26 16.13 -1.68
C PHE A 140 0.17 15.75 -2.67
N VAL A 141 -0.81 16.64 -2.81
CA VAL A 141 -1.98 16.45 -3.68
C VAL A 141 -1.95 17.45 -4.83
N PHE A 142 -2.49 17.05 -5.98
CA PHE A 142 -2.64 17.96 -7.11
C PHE A 142 -3.94 18.75 -6.96
N ASP A 143 -3.83 20.07 -6.86
CA ASP A 143 -5.00 20.95 -6.80
C ASP A 143 -5.38 21.40 -8.21
N VAL A 144 -6.43 20.79 -8.75
CA VAL A 144 -6.95 21.05 -10.10
C VAL A 144 -7.28 22.52 -10.31
N LYS A 145 -7.76 23.24 -9.26
CA LYS A 145 -8.13 24.65 -9.40
C LYS A 145 -6.92 25.56 -9.61
N SER A 146 -5.80 25.25 -8.97
CA SER A 146 -4.57 26.04 -9.10
C SER A 146 -3.60 25.47 -10.15
N GLY A 147 -3.87 24.28 -10.68
CA GLY A 147 -2.97 23.57 -11.60
C GLY A 147 -1.62 23.21 -10.97
N SER A 148 -1.54 23.12 -9.63
CA SER A 148 -0.27 22.97 -8.91
C SER A 148 -0.33 21.91 -7.82
N ARG A 149 0.85 21.34 -7.49
CA ARG A 149 1.01 20.40 -6.38
C ARG A 149 1.01 21.19 -5.06
N LYS A 150 0.12 20.86 -4.15
CA LYS A 150 0.00 21.49 -2.83
C LYS A 150 0.30 20.49 -1.72
N LYS A 151 0.93 20.99 -0.65
CA LYS A 151 1.16 20.22 0.57
C LYS A 151 -0.02 20.36 1.53
N VAL A 152 -0.57 19.24 1.96
CA VAL A 152 -1.56 19.12 3.03
C VAL A 152 -0.83 19.28 4.37
N SER A 153 -0.95 20.48 4.93
CA SER A 153 -0.34 20.86 6.20
C SER A 153 -1.21 20.51 7.42
N GLN A 154 -2.40 19.93 7.21
CA GLN A 154 -3.28 19.49 8.29
C GLN A 154 -2.55 18.54 9.24
N GLN A 155 -2.76 18.75 10.54
CA GLN A 155 -2.28 17.84 11.56
C GLN A 155 -3.07 16.54 11.51
N VAL A 156 -2.37 15.41 11.54
CA VAL A 156 -2.95 14.08 11.65
C VAL A 156 -2.51 13.52 12.99
N SER A 157 -3.43 13.29 13.92
CA SER A 157 -3.11 12.60 15.17
C SER A 157 -3.02 11.10 14.92
N PHE A 158 -2.16 10.43 15.68
CA PHE A 158 -1.98 8.99 15.62
C PHE A 158 -1.86 8.44 17.04
N PRO A 159 -2.47 7.28 17.32
CA PRO A 159 -2.39 6.67 18.64
C PRO A 159 -1.01 6.03 18.85
N HIS A 160 -0.66 5.80 20.11
CA HIS A 160 0.53 4.99 20.44
C HIS A 160 0.34 3.52 20.09
N VAL A 161 -0.89 3.01 20.23
CA VAL A 161 -1.29 1.66 19.88
C VAL A 161 -2.35 1.74 18.80
N LEU A 162 -2.09 1.11 17.66
CA LEU A 162 -3.00 1.06 16.52
C LEU A 162 -3.58 -0.34 16.39
N ASP A 163 -4.90 -0.46 16.48
CA ASP A 163 -5.59 -1.73 16.24
C ASP A 163 -5.91 -1.89 14.74
N LEU A 164 -5.35 -2.94 14.14
CA LEU A 164 -5.59 -3.30 12.74
C LEU A 164 -6.54 -4.50 12.59
N ALA A 165 -6.94 -5.14 13.70
CA ALA A 165 -7.84 -6.29 13.67
C ALA A 165 -9.14 -6.06 12.88
N PRO A 166 -9.76 -4.85 12.87
CA PRO A 166 -10.95 -4.59 12.06
C PRO A 166 -10.76 -4.79 10.55
N TYR A 167 -9.52 -4.65 10.05
CA TYR A 167 -9.20 -4.70 8.62
C TYR A 167 -8.64 -6.05 8.17
N VAL A 168 -8.24 -6.89 9.13
CA VAL A 168 -7.63 -8.20 8.85
C VAL A 168 -8.71 -9.22 8.49
N ALA A 169 -8.46 -9.99 7.44
CA ALA A 169 -9.27 -11.13 7.07
C ALA A 169 -9.39 -12.09 8.26
N ARG A 170 -10.62 -12.36 8.69
CA ARG A 170 -10.85 -13.45 9.63
C ARG A 170 -10.57 -14.75 8.88
N PRO A 171 -9.74 -15.66 9.43
CA PRO A 171 -9.66 -17.00 8.89
C PRO A 171 -11.05 -17.65 8.93
N PRO A 172 -11.40 -18.48 7.93
CA PRO A 172 -12.65 -19.21 7.91
C PRO A 172 -12.79 -20.17 9.10
#